data_AF-A0A930V8K5-F1
#
_entry.id   AF-A0A930V8K5-F1
#
_cell.length_a   1.000
_cell.length_b   1.000
_cell.length_c   1.000
_cell.angle_alpha   90.00
_cell.angle_beta   90.00
_cell.angle_gamma   90.00
#
_symmetry.space_group_name_H-M   'P 1'
#
loop_
_entity.id
_entity.type
_entity.pdbx_description
1 polymer ?
#
loop_
_entity_poly.entity_id
_entity_poly.type
_entity_poly.pdbx_seq_one_letter_code
_entity_poly.pdbx_strand_id
1 'polypeptide(L)'
;MSEVDELRAEVARLRARVKQLRDGPDHWMGELSYVFVMTYGRSGSTLLMGLLNTIPGYLIRGENDDALRFLFDFHRTCVERSSYWPIDRVRRKTDAFYGIGDFPPALSIADTRRLAVDTLLRPKPDTRVTGFKEIRWWRHDDLDAYVAWLREVFPGARFLVNTRDHADVLKSKWWAKGDDKSAHLADIERRLLETADRLGDAAYRVHFDDYVADPSVLAPMFAWLGEEYDDAEVRATMERKHSV
;
A
#
# COMPACT_ATOMS: atom_id res chain seq x y z
N MET A 1 -0.32 -52.81 9.07
CA MET A 1 0.59 -52.05 8.19
C MET A 1 2.00 -52.31 8.67
N SER A 2 2.99 -52.38 7.77
CA SER A 2 4.37 -52.54 8.22
C SER A 2 4.91 -51.20 8.74
N GLU A 3 5.86 -51.24 9.66
CA GLU A 3 6.58 -50.05 10.18
C GLU A 3 7.18 -49.21 9.03
N VAL A 4 7.56 -49.86 7.93
CA VAL A 4 8.05 -49.20 6.70
C VAL A 4 6.94 -48.40 5.99
N ASP A 5 5.70 -48.88 6.03
CA ASP A 5 4.56 -48.18 5.43
C ASP A 5 4.16 -46.95 6.26
N GLU A 6 4.27 -47.04 7.59
CA GLU A 6 4.04 -45.92 8.50
C GLU A 6 5.09 -44.82 8.33
N LEU A 7 6.37 -45.20 8.23
CA LEU A 7 7.45 -44.25 7.97
C LEU A 7 7.32 -43.59 6.59
N ARG A 8 6.87 -44.33 5.57
CA ARG A 8 6.59 -43.76 4.23
C ARG A 8 5.45 -42.76 4.26
N ALA A 9 4.38 -43.05 5.01
CA ALA A 9 3.26 -42.13 5.18
C ALA A 9 3.67 -40.85 5.91
N GLU A 10 4.48 -40.97 6.95
CA GLU A 10 4.95 -39.81 7.71
C GLU A 10 5.93 -38.94 6.89
N VAL A 11 6.84 -39.55 6.12
CA VAL A 11 7.71 -38.81 5.18
C VAL A 11 6.89 -38.09 4.11
N ALA A 12 5.83 -38.70 3.58
CA ALA A 12 4.94 -38.05 2.62
C ALA A 12 4.21 -36.85 3.24
N ARG A 13 3.72 -37.00 4.47
CA ARG A 13 3.07 -35.93 5.25
C ARG A 13 4.03 -34.77 5.53
N LEU A 14 5.25 -35.07 5.98
CA LEU A 14 6.28 -34.06 6.26
C LEU A 14 6.71 -33.35 4.98
N ARG A 15 6.85 -34.06 3.86
CA ARG A 15 7.13 -33.44 2.54
C ARG A 15 5.99 -32.53 2.10
N ALA A 16 4.74 -32.93 2.29
CA ALA A 16 3.58 -32.09 1.99
C ALA A 16 3.56 -30.84 2.90
N ARG A 17 3.91 -30.98 4.17
CA ARG A 17 4.01 -29.85 5.11
C ARG A 17 5.16 -28.91 4.77
N VAL A 18 6.33 -29.44 4.42
CA VAL A 18 7.48 -28.65 3.96
C VAL A 18 7.14 -27.94 2.65
N LYS A 19 6.47 -28.62 1.71
CA LYS A 19 5.98 -28.00 0.47
C LYS A 19 5.00 -26.85 0.80
N GLN A 20 4.05 -27.07 1.70
CA GLN A 20 3.08 -26.06 2.14
C GLN A 20 3.72 -24.87 2.88
N LEU A 21 4.84 -25.09 3.57
CA LEU A 21 5.62 -24.03 4.24
C LEU A 21 6.57 -23.31 3.27
N ARG A 22 7.11 -24.02 2.28
CA ARG A 22 8.05 -23.51 1.27
C ARG A 22 7.35 -22.74 0.17
N ASP A 23 6.19 -23.19 -0.25
CA ASP A 23 5.38 -22.56 -1.29
C ASP A 23 4.60 -21.35 -0.73
N GLY A 24 4.79 -20.99 0.55
CA GLY A 24 4.15 -19.84 1.19
C GLY A 24 2.63 -19.99 1.27
N PRO A 25 1.91 -18.98 1.79
CA PRO A 25 0.47 -18.98 1.79
C PRO A 25 -0.08 -18.73 0.37
N ASP A 26 -0.02 -19.74 -0.49
CA ASP A 26 -0.71 -19.79 -1.79
C ASP A 26 -2.25 -19.88 -1.63
N HIS A 27 -2.80 -19.39 -0.50
CA HIS A 27 -4.17 -19.66 -0.05
C HIS A 27 -5.01 -18.41 0.24
N TRP A 28 -4.66 -17.24 -0.31
CA TRP A 28 -5.67 -16.19 -0.48
C TRP A 28 -6.65 -16.69 -1.54
N MET A 29 -7.68 -17.42 -1.09
CA MET A 29 -8.68 -18.13 -1.89
C MET A 29 -9.67 -17.16 -2.61
N GLY A 30 -9.14 -16.03 -3.09
CA GLY A 30 -9.78 -15.01 -3.90
C GLY A 30 -8.75 -13.97 -4.36
N GLU A 31 -8.95 -13.32 -5.50
CA GLU A 31 -8.12 -12.18 -5.93
C GLU A 31 -8.29 -11.05 -4.90
N LEU A 32 -7.27 -10.80 -4.08
CA LEU A 32 -7.24 -9.67 -3.15
C LEU A 32 -7.38 -8.36 -3.93
N SER A 33 -8.22 -7.46 -3.43
CA SER A 33 -8.24 -6.06 -3.87
C SER A 33 -7.35 -5.20 -2.96
N TYR A 34 -6.89 -4.06 -3.49
CA TYR A 34 -5.95 -3.19 -2.79
C TYR A 34 -6.48 -1.76 -2.67
N VAL A 35 -6.41 -1.21 -1.45
CA VAL A 35 -6.74 0.20 -1.17
C VAL A 35 -5.61 0.84 -0.38
N PHE A 36 -5.01 1.89 -0.92
CA PHE A 36 -3.97 2.68 -0.25
C PHE A 36 -4.50 4.05 0.16
N VAL A 37 -4.25 4.46 1.40
CA VAL A 37 -4.64 5.79 1.86
C VAL A 37 -3.49 6.76 1.64
N MET A 38 -3.74 7.77 0.80
CA MET A 38 -2.81 8.84 0.44
C MET A 38 -3.14 10.13 1.20
N THR A 39 -2.19 10.63 1.99
CA THR A 39 -2.43 11.82 2.80
C THR A 39 -1.11 12.41 3.35
N TYR A 40 -1.22 13.34 4.30
CA TYR A 40 -0.12 13.91 5.07
C TYR A 40 -0.41 13.82 6.58
N GLY A 41 0.60 14.10 7.40
CA GLY A 41 0.48 13.99 8.86
C GLY A 41 -0.62 14.90 9.40
N ARG A 42 -1.39 14.39 10.38
CA ARG A 42 -2.41 15.14 11.13
C ARG A 42 -3.70 15.48 10.38
N SER A 43 -3.92 14.85 9.23
CA SER A 43 -5.15 14.91 8.45
C SER A 43 -6.29 14.01 8.96
N GLY A 44 -6.11 13.26 10.05
CA GLY A 44 -7.11 12.30 10.54
C GLY A 44 -7.14 10.96 9.80
N SER A 45 -6.12 10.67 9.00
CA SER A 45 -6.00 9.42 8.24
C SER A 45 -5.99 8.13 9.08
N THR A 46 -5.64 8.17 10.36
CA THR A 46 -5.77 7.01 11.26
C THR A 46 -7.23 6.72 11.62
N LEU A 47 -8.08 7.74 11.76
CA LEU A 47 -9.53 7.56 11.90
C LEU A 47 -10.09 6.95 10.61
N LEU A 48 -9.70 7.47 9.45
CA LEU A 48 -10.12 6.92 8.15
C LEU A 48 -9.70 5.46 7.97
N MET A 49 -8.47 5.11 8.36
CA MET A 49 -8.02 3.71 8.41
C MET A 49 -8.87 2.87 9.37
N GLY A 50 -9.29 3.43 10.52
CA GLY A 50 -10.21 2.80 11.44
C GLY A 50 -11.57 2.50 10.80
N LEU A 51 -12.15 3.49 10.10
CA LEU A 51 -13.40 3.36 9.36
C LEU A 51 -13.32 2.29 8.27
N LEU A 52 -12.25 2.25 7.49
CA LEU A 52 -12.08 1.20 6.48
C LEU A 52 -12.02 -0.20 7.11
N ASN A 53 -11.44 -0.33 8.29
CA ASN A 53 -11.32 -1.61 8.99
C ASN A 53 -12.62 -2.05 9.70
N THR A 54 -13.70 -1.26 9.66
CA THR A 54 -15.03 -1.74 10.08
C THR A 54 -15.73 -2.53 8.99
N ILE A 55 -15.30 -2.38 7.73
CA ILE A 55 -15.89 -3.06 6.57
C ILE A 55 -15.54 -4.56 6.63
N PRO A 56 -16.52 -5.47 6.52
CA PRO A 56 -16.26 -6.91 6.50
C PRO A 56 -15.24 -7.32 5.43
N GLY A 57 -14.18 -7.99 5.88
CA GLY A 57 -13.09 -8.45 5.02
C GLY A 57 -12.07 -7.38 4.61
N TYR A 58 -12.12 -6.17 5.17
CA TYR A 58 -11.06 -5.18 5.01
C TYR A 58 -9.96 -5.36 6.07
N LEU A 59 -8.71 -5.22 5.62
CA LEU A 59 -7.54 -5.18 6.49
C LEU A 59 -6.54 -4.13 5.98
N ILE A 60 -6.74 -2.88 6.40
CA ILE A 60 -5.88 -1.74 6.07
C ILE A 60 -4.88 -1.51 7.20
N ARG A 61 -3.59 -1.65 6.88
CA ARG A 61 -2.49 -1.47 7.82
C ARG A 61 -2.11 0.01 8.00
N GLY A 62 -1.37 0.29 9.07
CA GLY A 62 -0.81 1.62 9.32
C GLY A 62 0.40 1.94 8.43
N GLU A 63 1.06 3.05 8.78
CA GLU A 63 2.27 3.53 8.12
C GLU A 63 3.38 2.48 8.16
N ASN A 64 4.15 2.40 7.08
CA ASN A 64 5.31 1.50 6.97
C ASN A 64 6.62 2.26 6.76
N ASP A 65 6.61 3.58 6.96
CA ASP A 65 7.77 4.46 6.89
C ASP A 65 8.51 4.34 5.54
N ASP A 66 7.74 4.40 4.45
CA ASP A 66 8.22 4.32 3.07
C ASP A 66 8.80 2.94 2.67
N ALA A 67 8.48 1.84 3.36
CA ALA A 67 9.01 0.51 3.03
C ALA A 67 8.85 0.12 1.55
N LEU A 68 7.67 0.38 0.95
CA LEU A 68 7.43 0.10 -0.47
C LEU A 68 8.15 1.07 -1.42
N ARG A 69 8.47 2.28 -0.96
CA ARG A 69 9.27 3.21 -1.75
C ARG A 69 10.66 2.65 -2.00
N PHE A 70 11.30 2.06 -1.00
CA PHE A 70 12.63 1.48 -1.17
C PHE A 70 12.64 0.34 -2.19
N LEU A 71 11.55 -0.42 -2.29
CA LEU A 71 11.38 -1.45 -3.32
C LEU A 71 11.16 -0.85 -4.71
N PHE A 72 10.44 0.27 -4.80
CA PHE A 72 10.34 1.04 -6.04
C PHE A 72 11.71 1.58 -6.48
N ASP A 73 12.49 2.16 -5.58
CA ASP A 73 13.82 2.69 -5.89
C ASP A 73 14.79 1.58 -6.35
N PHE A 74 14.74 0.41 -5.71
CA PHE A 74 15.45 -0.79 -6.16
C PHE A 74 15.02 -1.17 -7.59
N HIS A 75 13.73 -1.35 -7.82
CA HIS A 75 13.18 -1.75 -9.12
C HIS A 75 13.57 -0.76 -10.22
N ARG A 76 13.30 0.52 -10.00
CA ARG A 76 13.61 1.61 -10.93
C ARG A 76 15.09 1.65 -11.27
N THR A 77 15.96 1.60 -10.26
CA THR A 77 17.41 1.60 -10.47
C THR A 77 17.82 0.42 -11.36
N CYS A 78 17.32 -0.78 -11.10
CA CYS A 78 17.67 -1.95 -11.89
C CYS A 78 17.15 -1.88 -13.33
N VAL A 79 15.93 -1.37 -13.56
CA VAL A 79 15.37 -1.18 -14.91
C VAL A 79 16.15 -0.13 -15.71
N GLU A 80 16.45 1.02 -15.09
CA GLU A 80 17.23 2.06 -15.74
C GLU A 80 18.64 1.56 -16.10
N ARG A 81 19.28 0.82 -15.18
CA ARG A 81 20.65 0.34 -15.39
C ARG A 81 20.74 -0.87 -16.33
N SER A 82 19.68 -1.66 -16.47
CA SER A 82 19.69 -2.79 -17.43
C SER A 82 19.72 -2.32 -18.89
N SER A 83 19.24 -1.11 -19.17
CA SER A 83 19.19 -0.53 -20.52
C SER A 83 20.23 0.57 -20.77
N TYR A 84 21.00 0.97 -19.75
CA TYR A 84 21.93 2.10 -19.85
C TYR A 84 23.15 1.85 -20.75
N TRP A 85 23.64 0.60 -20.83
CA TRP A 85 24.81 0.22 -21.63
C TRP A 85 24.44 -0.79 -22.74
N PRO A 86 25.25 -0.89 -23.82
CA PRO A 86 25.04 -1.92 -24.83
C PRO A 86 25.00 -3.32 -24.22
N ILE A 87 23.99 -4.12 -24.59
CA ILE A 87 23.76 -5.45 -23.98
C ILE A 87 24.98 -6.38 -24.13
N ASP A 88 25.65 -6.35 -25.29
CA ASP A 88 26.85 -7.14 -25.55
C ASP A 88 28.04 -6.75 -24.68
N ARG A 89 28.05 -5.52 -24.15
CA ARG A 89 29.06 -5.06 -23.20
C ARG A 89 28.80 -5.65 -21.81
N VAL A 90 27.60 -5.47 -21.30
CA VAL A 90 27.25 -5.91 -19.93
C VAL A 90 27.06 -7.43 -19.81
N ARG A 91 27.12 -8.17 -20.92
CA ARG A 91 27.21 -9.65 -20.92
C ARG A 91 28.64 -10.19 -20.97
N ARG A 92 29.67 -9.34 -21.05
CA ARG A 92 31.06 -9.78 -20.91
C ARG A 92 31.44 -9.92 -19.44
N LYS A 93 31.96 -11.08 -19.06
CA LYS A 93 32.45 -11.37 -17.69
C LYS A 93 33.53 -10.41 -17.19
N THR A 94 34.18 -9.68 -18.10
CA THR A 94 35.22 -8.68 -17.80
C THR A 94 34.67 -7.27 -17.60
N ASP A 95 33.38 -7.04 -17.82
CA ASP A 95 32.76 -5.74 -17.59
C ASP A 95 32.37 -5.57 -16.12
N ALA A 96 32.58 -4.36 -15.57
CA ALA A 96 32.25 -4.04 -14.18
C ALA A 96 30.74 -4.17 -13.87
N PHE A 97 29.89 -4.13 -14.90
CA PHE A 97 28.43 -4.28 -14.79
C PHE A 97 27.93 -5.62 -15.34
N TYR A 98 28.79 -6.64 -15.36
CA TYR A 98 28.43 -7.97 -15.86
C TYR A 98 27.10 -8.47 -15.25
N GLY A 99 26.11 -8.75 -16.11
CA GLY A 99 24.80 -9.28 -15.75
C GLY A 99 23.69 -8.24 -15.52
N ILE A 100 24.00 -6.93 -15.42
CA ILE A 100 22.95 -5.92 -15.14
C ILE A 100 21.90 -5.83 -16.25
N GLY A 101 22.31 -6.07 -17.50
CA GLY A 101 21.42 -6.02 -18.68
C GLY A 101 20.39 -7.15 -18.73
N ASP A 102 20.55 -8.19 -17.92
CA ASP A 102 19.63 -9.33 -17.85
C ASP A 102 18.67 -9.22 -16.64
N PHE A 103 18.56 -8.05 -16.01
CA PHE A 103 17.62 -7.81 -14.91
C PHE A 103 16.19 -8.15 -15.34
N PRO A 104 15.46 -9.02 -14.61
CA PRO A 104 14.11 -9.44 -14.98
C PRO A 104 13.03 -8.53 -14.35
N PRO A 105 12.47 -7.52 -15.06
CA PRO A 105 11.62 -6.52 -14.43
C PRO A 105 10.29 -7.11 -13.94
N ALA A 106 9.71 -8.03 -14.73
CA ALA A 106 8.46 -8.70 -14.37
C ALA A 106 8.60 -9.56 -13.09
N LEU A 107 9.74 -10.23 -12.91
CA LEU A 107 10.00 -10.99 -11.69
C LEU A 107 10.17 -10.06 -10.48
N SER A 108 10.84 -8.93 -10.66
CA SER A 108 10.95 -7.92 -9.61
C SER A 108 9.59 -7.39 -9.15
N ILE A 109 8.64 -7.16 -10.06
CA ILE A 109 7.26 -6.76 -9.72
C ILE A 109 6.54 -7.87 -8.94
N ALA A 110 6.58 -9.11 -9.46
CA ALA A 110 5.91 -10.25 -8.84
C ALA A 110 6.45 -10.58 -7.44
N ASP A 111 7.77 -10.59 -7.27
CA ASP A 111 8.41 -10.85 -5.99
C ASP A 111 8.19 -9.70 -4.99
N THR A 112 8.11 -8.46 -5.47
CA THR A 112 7.75 -7.32 -4.63
C THR A 112 6.32 -7.44 -4.11
N ARG A 113 5.36 -7.83 -4.95
CA ARG A 113 3.98 -8.12 -4.52
C ARG A 113 3.97 -9.19 -3.43
N ARG A 114 4.64 -10.33 -3.67
CA ARG A 114 4.71 -11.44 -2.70
C ARG A 114 5.29 -10.96 -1.38
N LEU A 115 6.46 -10.30 -1.41
CA LEU A 115 7.12 -9.77 -0.22
C LEU A 115 6.21 -8.83 0.56
N ALA A 116 5.57 -7.87 -0.11
CA ALA A 116 4.70 -6.90 0.51
C ALA A 116 3.46 -7.55 1.14
N VAL A 117 2.81 -8.48 0.42
CA VAL A 117 1.64 -9.23 0.92
C VAL A 117 2.02 -10.05 2.15
N ASP A 118 3.12 -10.78 2.10
CA ASP A 118 3.51 -11.71 3.17
C ASP A 118 4.06 -11.01 4.42
N THR A 119 4.66 -9.83 4.28
CA THR A 119 5.38 -9.17 5.38
C THR A 119 4.74 -7.88 5.88
N LEU A 120 4.21 -7.05 4.98
CA LEU A 120 3.64 -5.76 5.33
C LEU A 120 2.12 -5.86 5.51
N LEU A 121 1.42 -6.28 4.46
CA LEU A 121 -0.04 -6.29 4.40
C LEU A 121 -0.62 -7.39 5.30
N ARG A 122 -0.03 -8.59 5.23
CA ARG A 122 -0.37 -9.77 6.03
C ARG A 122 -1.89 -9.98 6.09
N PRO A 123 -2.54 -10.33 4.98
CA PRO A 123 -3.97 -10.63 4.97
C PRO A 123 -4.30 -11.74 5.97
N LYS A 124 -5.58 -11.91 6.27
CA LYS A 124 -6.15 -13.03 7.02
C LYS A 124 -7.06 -13.85 6.11
N PRO A 125 -7.44 -15.09 6.48
CA PRO A 125 -8.25 -15.95 5.60
C PRO A 125 -9.56 -15.33 5.11
N ASP A 126 -10.13 -14.38 5.86
CA ASP A 126 -11.35 -13.64 5.56
C ASP A 126 -11.10 -12.28 4.86
N THR A 127 -9.85 -11.94 4.56
CA THR A 127 -9.50 -10.67 3.91
C THR A 127 -9.85 -10.69 2.43
N ARG A 128 -10.69 -9.75 2.03
CA ARG A 128 -11.06 -9.41 0.64
C ARG A 128 -10.25 -8.22 0.12
N VAL A 129 -10.03 -7.23 0.97
CA VAL A 129 -9.36 -5.98 0.63
C VAL A 129 -8.26 -5.70 1.63
N THR A 130 -7.06 -5.40 1.15
CA THR A 130 -5.94 -5.02 2.02
C THR A 130 -5.20 -3.80 1.49
N GLY A 131 -4.25 -3.30 2.25
CA GLY A 131 -3.44 -2.16 1.88
C GLY A 131 -2.90 -1.49 3.13
N PHE A 132 -2.55 -0.23 2.98
CA PHE A 132 -1.99 0.54 4.08
C PHE A 132 -2.25 2.04 3.92
N LYS A 133 -2.09 2.74 5.02
CA LYS A 133 -2.11 4.19 5.09
C LYS A 133 -0.70 4.74 5.20
N GLU A 134 -0.34 5.73 4.37
CA GLU A 134 0.95 6.41 4.46
C GLU A 134 0.75 7.93 4.42
N ILE A 135 1.63 8.69 5.08
CA ILE A 135 1.60 10.15 5.20
C ILE A 135 2.82 10.84 4.56
N ARG A 136 3.76 10.06 4.01
CA ARG A 136 5.06 10.50 3.49
C ARG A 136 5.17 10.51 1.97
N TRP A 137 4.07 10.32 1.26
CA TRP A 137 3.99 10.35 -0.21
C TRP A 137 4.72 11.54 -0.85
N TRP A 138 4.74 12.67 -0.16
CA TRP A 138 5.35 13.92 -0.61
C TRP A 138 6.88 13.98 -0.53
N ARG A 139 7.54 13.06 0.17
CA ARG A 139 9.01 13.05 0.32
C ARG A 139 9.75 12.83 -1.00
N HIS A 140 9.04 12.39 -2.03
CA HIS A 140 9.61 11.95 -3.30
C HIS A 140 9.01 12.74 -4.44
N ASP A 141 9.83 13.39 -5.27
CA ASP A 141 9.37 14.24 -6.38
C ASP A 141 8.64 13.46 -7.48
N ASP A 142 8.97 12.19 -7.64
CA ASP A 142 8.46 11.24 -8.63
C ASP A 142 7.23 10.44 -8.14
N LEU A 143 6.34 11.08 -7.38
CA LEU A 143 5.14 10.46 -6.81
C LEU A 143 4.29 9.72 -7.85
N ASP A 144 4.06 10.31 -9.02
CA ASP A 144 3.27 9.69 -10.09
C ASP A 144 3.89 8.37 -10.59
N ALA A 145 5.21 8.34 -10.76
CA ALA A 145 5.92 7.14 -11.19
C ALA A 145 5.84 6.05 -10.12
N TYR A 146 5.94 6.43 -8.84
CA TYR A 146 5.79 5.51 -7.72
C TYR A 146 4.37 4.94 -7.64
N VAL A 147 3.35 5.76 -7.80
CA VAL A 147 1.94 5.34 -7.82
C VAL A 147 1.63 4.44 -9.02
N ALA A 148 2.16 4.77 -10.20
CA ALA A 148 2.04 3.91 -11.38
C ALA A 148 2.67 2.53 -11.13
N TRP A 149 3.88 2.50 -10.58
CA TRP A 149 4.54 1.25 -10.19
C TRP A 149 3.74 0.47 -9.14
N LEU A 150 3.14 1.13 -8.15
CA LEU A 150 2.26 0.46 -7.19
C LEU A 150 1.06 -0.22 -7.87
N ARG A 151 0.54 0.30 -8.98
CA ARG A 151 -0.54 -0.36 -9.74
C ARG A 151 -0.05 -1.55 -10.57
N GLU A 152 1.21 -1.57 -10.97
CA GLU A 152 1.84 -2.76 -11.56
C GLU A 152 2.05 -3.84 -10.49
N VAL A 153 2.55 -3.44 -9.32
CA VAL A 153 2.72 -4.33 -8.17
C VAL A 153 1.38 -4.79 -7.62
N PHE A 154 0.33 -3.98 -7.65
CA PHE A 154 -0.99 -4.31 -7.10
C PHE A 154 -2.07 -3.98 -8.15
N PRO A 155 -2.39 -4.92 -9.05
CA PRO A 155 -3.37 -4.72 -10.10
C PRO A 155 -4.73 -4.36 -9.50
N GLY A 156 -5.37 -3.32 -10.06
CA GLY A 156 -6.65 -2.82 -9.54
C GLY A 156 -6.53 -2.01 -8.25
N ALA A 157 -5.32 -1.65 -7.79
CA ALA A 157 -5.15 -0.80 -6.62
C ALA A 157 -5.91 0.53 -6.75
N ARG A 158 -6.65 0.83 -5.69
CA ARG A 158 -7.43 2.05 -5.49
C ARG A 158 -6.75 2.95 -4.46
N PHE A 159 -6.90 4.26 -4.59
CA PHE A 159 -6.21 5.26 -3.78
C PHE A 159 -7.23 6.20 -3.11
N LEU A 160 -7.35 6.11 -1.79
CA LEU A 160 -8.22 6.98 -1.03
C LEU A 160 -7.41 8.18 -0.51
N VAL A 161 -7.67 9.35 -1.09
CA VAL A 161 -6.97 10.59 -0.75
C VAL A 161 -7.72 11.32 0.35
N ASN A 162 -7.02 11.59 1.44
CA ASN A 162 -7.57 12.31 2.59
C ASN A 162 -6.87 13.65 2.78
N THR A 163 -7.64 14.72 2.87
CA THR A 163 -7.17 16.09 3.12
C THR A 163 -7.81 16.64 4.39
N ARG A 164 -7.34 17.80 4.84
CA ARG A 164 -7.82 18.50 6.04
C ARG A 164 -7.43 19.97 5.96
N ASP A 165 -8.25 20.85 6.54
CA ASP A 165 -7.93 22.27 6.71
C ASP A 165 -6.49 22.50 7.20
N HIS A 166 -5.75 23.31 6.45
CA HIS A 166 -4.32 23.53 6.69
C HIS A 166 -4.07 24.28 7.99
N ALA A 167 -4.93 25.23 8.35
CA ALA A 167 -4.75 26.01 9.58
C ALA A 167 -4.82 25.10 10.82
N ASP A 168 -5.72 24.12 10.81
CA ASP A 168 -5.83 23.13 11.88
C ASP A 168 -4.70 22.09 11.89
N VAL A 169 -4.22 21.69 10.71
CA VAL A 169 -3.05 20.80 10.59
C VAL A 169 -1.80 21.48 11.16
N LEU A 170 -1.58 22.75 10.84
CA LEU A 170 -0.41 23.52 11.27
C LEU A 170 -0.38 23.81 12.78
N LYS A 171 -1.56 23.93 13.44
CA LYS A 171 -1.66 24.07 14.91
C LYS A 171 -1.15 22.84 15.67
N SER A 172 -1.06 21.69 15.01
CA SER A 172 -0.63 20.46 15.67
C SER A 172 0.86 20.48 16.03
N LYS A 173 1.23 19.88 17.17
CA LYS A 173 2.61 19.80 17.65
C LYS A 173 3.61 19.22 16.64
N TRP A 174 3.12 18.39 15.71
CA TRP A 174 3.92 17.79 14.64
C TRP A 174 4.42 18.85 13.64
N TRP A 175 3.56 19.80 13.29
CA TRP A 175 3.85 20.83 12.31
C TRP A 175 4.37 22.12 12.96
N ALA A 176 3.95 22.42 14.20
CA ALA A 176 4.20 23.68 14.91
C ALA A 176 5.67 24.00 15.30
N LYS A 177 6.64 23.13 15.00
CA LYS A 177 8.07 23.39 15.26
C LYS A 177 8.81 23.84 14.01
N GLY A 178 9.57 24.94 14.12
CA GLY A 178 10.45 25.45 13.06
C GLY A 178 9.81 26.59 12.27
N ASP A 179 10.30 26.80 11.06
CA ASP A 179 9.81 27.82 10.13
C ASP A 179 8.37 27.55 9.68
N ASP A 180 7.73 28.56 9.07
CA ASP A 180 6.38 28.43 8.51
C ASP A 180 6.32 27.33 7.43
N LYS A 181 5.48 26.33 7.66
CA LYS A 181 5.29 25.17 6.78
C LYS A 181 4.06 25.27 5.89
N SER A 182 3.36 26.40 5.89
CA SER A 182 2.11 26.58 5.14
C SER A 182 2.28 26.31 3.65
N ALA A 183 3.31 26.91 3.03
CA ALA A 183 3.61 26.70 1.61
C ALA A 183 3.97 25.24 1.31
N HIS A 184 4.73 24.59 2.20
CA HIS A 184 5.08 23.19 2.07
C HIS A 184 3.86 22.28 2.18
N LEU A 185 2.96 22.52 3.15
CA LEU A 185 1.73 21.74 3.30
C LEU A 185 0.81 21.91 2.09
N ALA A 186 0.65 23.14 1.59
CA ALA A 186 -0.12 23.41 0.38
C ALA A 186 0.49 22.71 -0.85
N ASP A 187 1.81 22.65 -0.94
CA ASP A 187 2.51 21.91 -1.99
C ASP A 187 2.26 20.40 -1.92
N ILE A 188 2.34 19.82 -0.71
CA ILE A 188 2.05 18.41 -0.46
C ILE A 188 0.63 18.09 -0.95
N GLU A 189 -0.37 18.84 -0.49
CA GLU A 189 -1.77 18.58 -0.86
C GLU A 189 -1.99 18.74 -2.36
N ARG A 190 -1.47 19.82 -2.96
CA ARG A 190 -1.58 20.04 -4.41
C ARG A 190 -1.06 18.82 -5.20
N ARG A 191 0.12 18.31 -4.83
CA ARG A 191 0.73 17.15 -5.49
C ARG A 191 -0.09 15.88 -5.32
N LEU A 192 -0.65 15.64 -4.13
CA LEU A 192 -1.56 14.50 -3.89
C LEU A 192 -2.83 14.59 -4.74
N LEU A 193 -3.42 15.78 -4.85
CA LEU A 193 -4.62 16.01 -5.63
C LEU A 193 -4.35 15.84 -7.13
N GLU A 194 -3.27 16.43 -7.64
CA GLU A 194 -2.85 16.24 -9.04
C GLU A 194 -2.62 14.76 -9.38
N THR A 195 -1.95 14.00 -8.52
CA THR A 195 -1.79 12.55 -8.72
C THR A 195 -3.14 11.83 -8.72
N ALA A 196 -4.07 12.23 -7.84
CA ALA A 196 -5.42 11.68 -7.83
C ALA A 196 -6.20 12.01 -9.11
N ASP A 197 -6.06 13.22 -9.68
CA ASP A 197 -6.67 13.57 -10.97
C ASP A 197 -6.15 12.66 -12.08
N ARG A 198 -4.84 12.41 -12.12
CA ARG A 198 -4.20 11.51 -13.11
C ARG A 198 -4.67 10.05 -12.96
N LEU A 199 -5.02 9.63 -11.74
CA LEU A 199 -5.53 8.28 -11.46
C LEU A 199 -6.97 8.06 -11.94
N GLY A 200 -7.77 9.12 -12.10
CA GLY A 200 -9.18 9.04 -12.47
C GLY A 200 -9.98 8.17 -11.48
N ASP A 201 -10.76 7.24 -12.01
CA ASP A 201 -11.65 6.35 -11.23
C ASP A 201 -10.94 5.48 -10.18
N ALA A 202 -9.61 5.33 -10.30
CA ALA A 202 -8.80 4.63 -9.31
C ALA A 202 -8.56 5.45 -8.03
N ALA A 203 -8.93 6.73 -7.99
CA ALA A 203 -8.80 7.58 -6.81
C ALA A 203 -10.16 8.13 -6.34
N TYR A 204 -10.30 8.25 -5.02
CA TYR A 204 -11.44 8.93 -4.40
C TYR A 204 -10.94 9.89 -3.33
N ARG A 205 -11.61 11.03 -3.18
CA ARG A 205 -11.19 12.10 -2.26
C ARG A 205 -12.18 12.26 -1.13
N VAL A 206 -11.66 12.38 0.08
CA VAL A 206 -12.41 12.78 1.27
C VAL A 206 -11.70 13.93 1.97
N HIS A 207 -12.46 14.75 2.66
CA HIS A 207 -11.97 15.86 3.45
C HIS A 207 -12.36 15.65 4.91
N PHE A 208 -11.38 15.68 5.81
CA PHE A 208 -11.55 15.36 7.23
C PHE A 208 -12.65 16.17 7.89
N ASP A 209 -12.64 17.47 7.67
CA ASP A 209 -13.53 18.40 8.35
C ASP A 209 -14.99 18.18 7.93
N ASP A 210 -15.22 17.79 6.67
CA ASP A 210 -16.56 17.49 6.14
C ASP A 210 -17.16 16.26 6.82
N TYR A 211 -16.44 15.14 6.82
CA TYR A 211 -17.01 13.90 7.37
C TYR A 211 -17.08 13.89 8.89
N VAL A 212 -16.25 14.69 9.58
CA VAL A 212 -16.37 14.89 11.02
C VAL A 212 -17.59 15.73 11.36
N ALA A 213 -17.92 16.73 10.55
CA ALA A 213 -19.13 17.54 10.73
C ALA A 213 -20.41 16.75 10.39
N ASP A 214 -20.38 15.99 9.30
CA ASP A 214 -21.48 15.13 8.86
C ASP A 214 -20.94 13.81 8.30
N PRO A 215 -20.99 12.71 9.08
CA PRO A 215 -20.50 11.40 8.63
C PRO A 215 -21.19 10.85 7.38
N SER A 216 -22.41 11.32 7.07
CA SER A 216 -23.18 10.82 5.92
C SER A 216 -22.50 11.14 4.58
N VAL A 217 -21.61 12.13 4.53
CA VAL A 217 -20.81 12.47 3.34
C VAL A 217 -19.82 11.36 2.95
N LEU A 218 -19.60 10.38 3.82
CA LEU A 218 -18.80 9.18 3.50
C LEU A 218 -19.58 8.16 2.66
N ALA A 219 -20.92 8.21 2.61
CA ALA A 219 -21.70 7.21 1.88
C ALA A 219 -21.28 7.03 0.41
N PRO A 220 -20.98 8.09 -0.37
CA PRO A 220 -20.48 7.93 -1.73
C PRO A 220 -19.07 7.29 -1.81
N MET A 221 -18.22 7.49 -0.80
CA MET A 221 -16.93 6.77 -0.71
C MET A 221 -17.15 5.27 -0.48
N PHE A 222 -18.06 4.88 0.42
CA PHE A 222 -18.43 3.47 0.59
C PHE A 222 -18.98 2.87 -0.72
N ALA A 223 -19.85 3.60 -1.43
CA ALA A 223 -20.35 3.18 -2.73
C ALA A 223 -19.22 3.01 -3.78
N TRP A 224 -18.23 3.91 -3.82
CA TRP A 224 -17.05 3.77 -4.68
C TRP A 224 -16.17 2.57 -4.31
N LEU A 225 -16.11 2.22 -3.02
CA LEU A 225 -15.46 0.99 -2.56
C LEU A 225 -16.25 -0.27 -2.96
N GLY A 226 -17.55 -0.14 -3.24
CA GLY A 226 -18.48 -1.23 -3.51
C GLY A 226 -19.08 -1.81 -2.23
N GLU A 227 -19.19 -0.99 -1.17
CA GLU A 227 -19.56 -1.39 0.18
C GLU A 227 -20.77 -0.56 0.67
N GLU A 228 -21.53 -1.10 1.63
CA GLU A 228 -22.66 -0.40 2.23
C GLU A 228 -22.21 0.59 3.31
N TYR A 229 -22.87 1.73 3.39
CA TYR A 229 -22.65 2.72 4.46
C TYR A 229 -23.50 2.36 5.68
N ASP A 230 -22.83 2.01 6.79
CA ASP A 230 -23.45 1.80 8.10
C ASP A 230 -23.21 3.01 8.99
N ASP A 231 -24.23 3.87 9.13
CA ASP A 231 -24.15 5.10 9.93
C ASP A 231 -23.82 4.82 11.40
N ALA A 232 -24.34 3.72 11.96
CA ALA A 232 -24.15 3.41 13.38
C ALA A 232 -22.69 2.99 13.65
N GLU A 233 -22.13 2.11 12.83
CA GLU A 233 -20.73 1.65 12.98
C GLU A 233 -19.73 2.78 12.68
N VAL A 234 -20.03 3.64 11.70
CA VAL A 234 -19.24 4.83 11.40
C VAL A 234 -19.19 5.76 12.60
N ARG A 235 -20.35 6.15 13.16
CA ARG A 235 -20.40 7.02 14.35
C ARG A 235 -19.69 6.41 15.55
N ALA A 236 -19.94 5.13 15.83
CA ALA A 236 -19.27 4.42 16.92
C ALA A 236 -17.74 4.41 16.76
N THR A 237 -17.23 4.33 15.52
CA THR A 237 -15.79 4.39 15.24
C THR A 237 -15.22 5.79 15.39
N MET A 238 -15.99 6.84 15.07
CA MET A 238 -15.57 8.24 15.24
C MET A 238 -15.48 8.67 16.71
N GLU A 239 -16.25 8.04 17.60
CA GLU A 239 -16.17 8.26 19.05
C GLU A 239 -14.91 7.67 19.68
N ARG A 240 -14.29 6.67 19.05
CA ARG A 240 -13.05 6.04 19.53
C ARG A 240 -11.86 6.99 19.33
N LYS A 241 -10.94 7.01 20.28
CA LYS A 241 -9.68 7.77 20.13
C LYS A 241 -8.75 7.06 19.16
N HIS A 242 -8.33 7.79 18.12
CA HIS A 242 -7.36 7.33 17.12
C HIS A 242 -6.00 8.03 17.31
N SER A 243 -4.93 7.40 16.82
CA SER A 243 -3.54 7.90 16.98
C SER A 243 -3.11 8.09 18.44
N VAL A 244 -3.16 7.00 19.21
CA VAL A 244 -2.70 6.93 20.61
C VAL A 244 -1.18 6.79 20.73
#